data_AF-A0A7S0WCX3-F1
#
_entry.id   AF-A0A7S0WCX3-F1
#
_cell.length_a   1.000
_cell.length_b   1.000
_cell.length_c   1.000
_cell.angle_alpha   90.00
_cell.angle_beta   90.00
_cell.angle_gamma   90.00
#
_symmetry.space_group_name_H-M   'P 1'
#
loop_
_entity.id
_entity.type
_entity.pdbx_description
1 polymer ?
#
loop_
_entity_poly.entity_id
_entity_poly.type
_entity_poly.pdbx_seq_one_letter_code
_entity_poly.pdbx_strand_id
1 'polypeptide(L)'
;GTPIEPSQNTPIGVQIAPDGVMRVQGGVTLNSTPEQWPEGSAVVLELRHYKQKEKKMSTRCWSFMEKESIRPGLFGLPLAIKPADTKRRKVKLYNKGNPDLKIRFSLE
;
A
#
# COMPACT_ATOMS: atom_id res chain seq x y z
N GLY A 1 -10.42 9.41 0.88
CA GLY A 1 -10.82 10.01 -0.40
C GLY A 1 -12.02 9.28 -0.92
N THR A 2 -12.49 9.72 -2.07
CA THR A 2 -13.43 8.97 -2.91
C THR A 2 -12.60 8.00 -3.76
N PRO A 3 -12.96 6.70 -3.85
CA PRO A 3 -12.28 5.78 -4.75
C PRO A 3 -12.38 6.26 -6.21
N ILE A 4 -11.25 6.23 -6.93
CA ILE A 4 -11.18 6.56 -8.36
C ILE A 4 -11.46 5.31 -9.21
N GLU A 5 -11.02 4.15 -8.71
CA GLU A 5 -11.22 2.84 -9.31
C GLU A 5 -11.48 1.78 -8.21
N PRO A 6 -12.01 0.59 -8.56
CA PRO A 6 -12.19 -0.51 -7.62
C PRO A 6 -10.87 -0.94 -6.95
N SER A 7 -10.93 -1.29 -5.67
CA SER A 7 -9.76 -1.80 -4.95
C SER A 7 -9.32 -3.16 -5.49
N GLN A 8 -8.01 -3.35 -5.64
CA GLN A 8 -7.40 -4.60 -6.06
C GLN A 8 -6.62 -5.24 -4.90
N ASN A 9 -6.52 -6.57 -4.91
CA ASN A 9 -5.74 -7.31 -3.92
C ASN A 9 -4.66 -8.13 -4.64
N THR A 10 -3.48 -8.20 -4.03
CA THR A 10 -2.49 -9.21 -4.42
C THR A 10 -3.02 -10.61 -4.06
N PRO A 11 -2.48 -11.68 -4.65
CA PRO A 11 -2.68 -13.03 -4.13
C PRO A 11 -2.35 -13.11 -2.64
N ILE A 12 -3.08 -13.96 -1.91
CA ILE A 12 -2.82 -14.19 -0.49
C ILE A 12 -1.57 -15.08 -0.37
N GLY A 13 -0.55 -14.57 0.30
CA GLY A 13 0.67 -15.31 0.59
C GLY A 13 1.87 -14.39 0.69
N VAL A 14 2.82 -14.77 1.53
CA VAL A 14 4.10 -14.07 1.64
C VAL A 14 5.19 -15.11 1.73
N GLN A 15 6.33 -14.85 1.11
CA GLN A 15 7.57 -15.55 1.40
C GLN A 15 8.33 -14.77 2.47
N ILE A 16 8.69 -15.41 3.57
CA ILE A 16 9.56 -14.81 4.59
C ILE A 16 11.00 -15.16 4.22
N ALA A 17 11.80 -14.16 3.89
CA ALA A 17 13.21 -14.35 3.59
C ALA A 17 14.04 -14.52 4.89
N PRO A 18 15.26 -15.09 4.83
CA PRO A 18 16.11 -15.31 6.01
C PRO A 18 16.45 -14.03 6.79
N ASP A 19 16.43 -12.88 6.13
CA ASP A 19 16.61 -11.54 6.72
C ASP A 19 15.35 -11.02 7.46
N GLY A 20 14.29 -11.84 7.54
CA GLY A 20 13.02 -11.48 8.17
C GLY A 20 12.10 -10.65 7.28
N VAL A 21 12.49 -10.33 6.04
CA VAL A 21 11.67 -9.53 5.13
C VAL A 21 10.54 -10.39 4.54
N MET A 22 9.31 -9.90 4.68
CA MET A 22 8.13 -10.48 4.03
C MET A 22 8.05 -9.99 2.58
N ARG A 23 8.10 -10.92 1.62
CA ARG A 23 7.98 -10.66 0.19
C ARG A 23 6.60 -11.11 -0.29
N VAL A 24 5.80 -10.16 -0.75
CA VAL A 24 4.52 -10.45 -1.41
C VAL A 24 4.82 -10.92 -2.82
N GLN A 25 4.23 -12.04 -3.21
CA GLN A 25 4.39 -12.60 -4.56
C GLN A 25 3.35 -11.96 -5.49
N GLY A 26 3.83 -11.32 -6.56
CA GLY A 26 3.00 -10.66 -7.56
C GLY A 26 2.79 -9.16 -7.34
N GLY A 27 1.98 -8.57 -8.21
CA GLY A 27 1.60 -7.17 -8.19
C GLY A 27 0.13 -7.00 -8.60
N VAL A 28 -0.28 -5.76 -8.75
CA VAL A 28 -1.60 -5.39 -9.29
C VAL A 28 -1.39 -4.36 -10.38
N THR A 29 -2.24 -4.38 -11.41
CA THR A 29 -2.24 -3.39 -12.48
C THR A 29 -3.40 -2.45 -12.24
N LEU A 30 -3.11 -1.18 -11.94
CA LEU A 30 -4.15 -0.17 -11.78
C LEU A 30 -4.93 0.02 -13.09
N ASN A 31 -6.21 0.35 -13.01
CA ASN A 31 -7.07 0.42 -14.19
C ASN A 31 -6.81 1.66 -15.06
N SER A 32 -6.09 2.64 -14.50
CA SER A 32 -5.79 3.92 -15.13
C SER A 32 -4.42 4.41 -14.68
N THR A 33 -3.84 5.34 -15.45
CA THR A 33 -2.51 5.89 -15.16
C THR A 33 -2.60 7.17 -14.32
N PRO A 34 -1.53 7.57 -13.60
CA PRO A 34 -1.53 8.77 -12.77
C PRO A 34 -1.99 10.05 -13.49
N GLU A 35 -1.69 10.19 -14.78
CA GLU A 35 -2.06 11.35 -15.60
C GLU A 35 -3.59 11.54 -15.65
N GLN A 36 -4.35 10.45 -15.62
CA GLN A 36 -5.81 10.46 -15.72
C GLN A 36 -6.52 10.76 -14.40
N TRP A 37 -5.81 10.66 -13.26
CA TRP A 37 -6.40 10.87 -11.95
C TRP A 37 -6.55 12.37 -11.61
N PRO A 38 -7.56 12.78 -10.81
CA PRO A 38 -7.64 14.14 -10.30
C PRO A 38 -6.40 14.57 -9.51
N GLU A 39 -6.14 15.88 -9.43
CA GLU A 39 -5.06 16.42 -8.58
C GLU A 39 -5.25 16.04 -7.11
N GLY A 40 -4.13 15.79 -6.41
CA GLY A 40 -4.14 15.37 -5.02
C GLY A 40 -4.60 13.91 -4.81
N SER A 41 -4.70 13.11 -5.87
CA SER A 41 -4.96 11.67 -5.77
C SER A 41 -3.79 10.91 -5.13
N ALA A 42 -4.01 9.67 -4.72
CA ALA A 42 -2.95 8.78 -4.26
C ALA A 42 -3.33 7.31 -4.44
N VAL A 43 -2.30 6.48 -4.59
CA VAL A 43 -2.41 5.05 -4.41
C VAL A 43 -2.34 4.76 -2.91
N VAL A 44 -3.35 4.08 -2.38
CA VAL A 44 -3.40 3.64 -0.97
C VAL A 44 -3.12 2.14 -0.92
N LEU A 45 -2.21 1.75 -0.03
CA LEU A 45 -1.74 0.39 0.14
C LEU A 45 -2.13 -0.08 1.54
N GLU A 46 -2.92 -1.15 1.65
CA GLU A 46 -3.27 -1.74 2.94
C GLU A 46 -2.64 -3.13 3.08
N LEU A 47 -1.79 -3.31 4.09
CA LEU A 47 -1.33 -4.65 4.47
C LEU A 47 -2.39 -5.29 5.35
N ARG A 48 -3.00 -6.37 4.85
CA ARG A 48 -4.08 -7.08 5.52
C ARG A 48 -3.61 -8.46 5.98
N HIS A 49 -4.21 -8.93 7.06
CA HIS A 49 -3.97 -10.28 7.59
C HIS A 49 -5.27 -10.95 8.01
N TYR A 50 -5.31 -12.28 7.92
CA TYR A 50 -6.40 -13.07 8.45
C TYR A 50 -6.26 -13.19 9.96
N LYS A 51 -7.27 -12.72 10.70
CA LYS A 51 -7.34 -12.94 12.15
C LYS A 51 -8.11 -14.23 12.41
N GLN A 52 -7.40 -15.30 12.78
CA GLN A 52 -7.99 -16.63 12.96
C GLN A 52 -9.14 -16.64 13.98
N LYS A 53 -8.95 -15.97 15.13
CA LYS A 53 -9.96 -15.92 16.20
C LYS A 53 -11.26 -15.28 15.73
N GLU A 54 -11.17 -14.16 15.01
CA GLU A 54 -12.32 -13.42 14.50
C GLU A 54 -12.80 -13.88 13.12
N LYS A 55 -12.13 -14.90 12.55
CA LYS A 55 -12.40 -15.47 11.22
C LYS A 55 -12.57 -14.43 10.11
N LYS A 56 -11.80 -13.34 10.13
CA LYS A 56 -11.93 -12.23 9.17
C LYS A 56 -10.60 -11.62 8.75
N MET A 57 -10.58 -11.04 7.55
CA MET A 57 -9.48 -10.19 7.08
C MET A 57 -9.53 -8.82 7.76
N SER A 58 -8.41 -8.36 8.31
CA SER A 58 -8.27 -7.04 8.93
C SER A 58 -7.05 -6.31 8.39
N THR A 59 -7.13 -5.00 8.24
CA THR A 59 -5.95 -4.16 7.99
C THR A 59 -5.05 -4.18 9.24
N ARG A 60 -3.76 -4.44 9.03
CA ARG A 60 -2.73 -4.37 10.06
C ARG A 60 -2.10 -2.98 10.08
N CYS A 61 -1.69 -2.51 8.90
CA CYS A 61 -1.08 -1.21 8.67
C CYS A 61 -1.34 -0.79 7.22
N TRP A 62 -1.01 0.45 6.90
CA TRP A 62 -1.27 1.02 5.58
C TRP A 62 -0.15 1.99 5.17
N SER A 63 -0.09 2.34 3.90
CA SER A 63 0.76 3.40 3.37
C SER A 63 0.07 4.04 2.18
N PHE A 64 0.67 5.08 1.62
CA PHE A 64 0.18 5.72 0.41
C PHE A 64 1.31 6.38 -0.37
N MET A 65 1.07 6.60 -1.66
CA MET A 65 1.93 7.39 -2.52
C MET A 65 1.07 8.38 -3.32
N GLU A 66 1.41 9.65 -3.24
CA GLU A 66 0.71 10.72 -3.96
C GLU A 66 0.94 10.61 -5.47
N LYS A 67 -0.07 10.97 -6.25
CA LYS A 67 -0.06 10.92 -7.73
C LYS A 67 1.24 11.50 -8.28
N GLU A 68 1.61 12.68 -7.79
CA GLU A 68 2.75 13.48 -8.26
C GLU A 68 4.10 12.83 -7.95
N SER A 69 4.14 11.88 -7.02
CA SER A 69 5.35 11.13 -6.67
C SER A 69 5.52 9.84 -7.46
N ILE A 70 4.46 9.33 -8.09
CA ILE A 70 4.47 8.05 -8.81
C ILE A 70 5.25 8.20 -10.11
N ARG A 71 6.26 7.34 -10.26
CA ARG A 71 7.10 7.21 -11.45
C ARG A 71 7.71 5.81 -11.47
N PRO A 72 8.19 5.30 -12.62
CA PRO A 72 8.89 4.02 -12.67
C PRO A 72 10.05 3.96 -11.67
N GLY A 73 10.11 2.91 -10.85
CA GLY A 73 11.18 2.76 -9.87
C GLY A 73 10.81 1.97 -8.62
N LEU A 74 11.82 1.73 -7.77
CA LEU A 74 11.66 1.11 -6.46
C LEU A 74 11.67 2.20 -5.38
N PHE A 75 10.66 2.20 -4.52
CA PHE A 75 10.47 3.20 -3.47
C PHE A 75 10.37 2.54 -2.11
N GLY A 76 10.95 3.19 -1.11
CA GLY A 76 10.70 2.90 0.29
C GLY A 76 9.61 3.82 0.83
N LEU A 77 8.55 3.26 1.41
CA LEU A 77 7.47 3.99 2.04
C LEU A 77 7.37 3.62 3.53
N PRO A 78 7.09 4.59 4.42
CA PRO A 78 6.80 4.27 5.81
C PRO A 78 5.42 3.63 5.94
N LEU A 79 5.27 2.73 6.92
CA LEU A 79 3.96 2.18 7.28
C LEU A 79 3.30 3.03 8.36
N ALA A 80 2.00 3.24 8.21
CA ALA A 80 1.14 3.94 9.15
C ALA A 80 0.29 2.95 9.96
N ILE A 81 -0.04 3.36 11.19
CA ILE A 81 -0.92 2.64 12.10
C ILE A 81 -2.35 2.72 11.56
N LYS A 82 -3.07 1.60 11.61
CA LYS A 82 -4.51 1.56 11.31
C LYS A 82 -5.34 2.43 12.29
N PRO A 83 -6.53 2.91 11.91
CA PRO A 83 -7.22 2.70 10.64
C PRO A 83 -6.57 3.49 9.49
N ALA A 84 -6.75 3.02 8.26
CA ALA A 84 -6.33 3.76 7.08
C ALA A 84 -7.15 5.05 6.96
N ASP A 85 -6.48 6.21 6.89
CA ASP A 85 -7.12 7.49 6.56
C ASP A 85 -6.86 7.80 5.09
N THR A 86 -7.79 7.40 4.22
CA THR A 86 -7.67 7.64 2.77
C THR A 86 -7.72 9.12 2.40
N LYS A 87 -7.98 10.04 3.33
CA LYS A 87 -7.81 11.49 3.11
C LYS A 87 -6.43 11.99 3.58
N ARG A 88 -5.62 11.13 4.20
CA ARG A 88 -4.25 11.38 4.68
C ARG A 88 -4.13 12.55 5.66
N ARG A 89 -5.17 12.83 6.45
CA ARG A 89 -5.22 13.98 7.39
C ARG A 89 -4.64 13.63 8.75
N LYS A 90 -4.79 12.39 9.20
CA LYS A 90 -4.28 11.91 10.49
C LYS A 90 -3.43 10.66 10.29
N VAL A 91 -2.17 10.86 9.92
CA VAL A 91 -1.22 9.77 9.67
C VAL A 91 -0.30 9.60 10.86
N LYS A 92 -0.40 8.46 11.55
CA LYS A 92 0.55 8.08 12.61
C LYS A 92 1.47 6.99 12.08
N LEU A 93 2.76 7.28 11.96
CA LEU A 93 3.74 6.37 11.36
C LEU A 93 4.34 5.40 12.39
N TYR A 94 4.64 4.18 11.95
CA TYR A 94 5.57 3.29 12.64
C TYR A 94 7.01 3.79 12.46
N ASN A 95 7.94 3.20 13.22
CA ASN A 95 9.39 3.34 13.03
C ASN A 95 9.91 4.78 12.80
N LYS A 96 9.26 5.76 13.45
CA LYS A 96 9.55 7.20 13.33
C LYS A 96 9.50 7.71 11.88
N GLY A 97 8.75 7.05 11.00
CA GLY A 97 8.63 7.39 9.59
C GLY A 97 9.76 6.86 8.70
N ASN A 98 10.64 6.00 9.22
CA ASN A 98 11.59 5.28 8.37
C ASN A 98 10.86 4.31 7.42
N PRO A 99 11.39 4.06 6.21
CA PRO A 99 10.76 3.14 5.27
C PRO A 99 10.69 1.70 5.78
N ASP A 100 9.49 1.12 5.71
CA ASP A 100 9.20 -0.26 6.11
C ASP A 100 8.69 -1.11 4.94
N LEU A 101 8.07 -0.45 3.95
CA LEU A 101 7.50 -1.06 2.76
C LEU A 101 8.34 -0.69 1.55
N LYS A 102 8.76 -1.69 0.77
CA LYS A 102 9.34 -1.46 -0.56
C LYS A 102 8.30 -1.77 -1.62
N ILE A 103 8.03 -0.81 -2.50
CA ILE A 103 7.11 -0.97 -3.63
C ILE A 103 7.79 -0.58 -4.93
N ARG A 104 7.53 -1.34 -6.00
CA ARG A 104 7.98 -1.01 -7.34
C ARG A 104 6.79 -0.55 -8.16
N PHE A 105 6.92 0.61 -8.80
CA PHE A 105 6.05 1.03 -9.87
C PHE A 105 6.75 0.76 -11.21
N SER A 106 6.00 0.21 -12.14
CA SER A 106 6.39 0.01 -13.54
C SER A 106 5.30 0.64 -14.40
N LEU A 107 5.69 1.30 -15.48
CA LEU A 107 4.79 1.66 -16.56
C LEU A 107 5.04 0.65 -17.66
N GLU A 108 4.04 -0.17 -17.97
CA GLU A 108 4.04 -1.07 -19.12
C GLU A 108 3.41 -0.36 -20.33
#